data_AF-A0A9D6KWS7-F1
#
_entry.id   AF-A0A9D6KWS7-F1
#
_cell.length_a   1.000
_cell.length_b   1.000
_cell.length_c   1.000
_cell.angle_alpha   90.00
_cell.angle_beta   90.00
_cell.angle_gamma   90.00
#
_symmetry.space_group_name_H-M   'P 1'
#
loop_
_entity.id
_entity.type
_entity.pdbx_description
1 polymer ?
#
loop_
_entity_poly.entity_id
_entity_poly.type
_entity_poly.pdbx_seq_one_letter_code
_entity_poly.pdbx_strand_id
1 'polypeptide(L)'
;MIGKEKARDRFNVTEDADLGYRLARDGFHSGMIGPPTWEEAPIDFRAWRRQRVRWIKGHLQTWLVLMRDPFRTEREMRFRGFASMQLLLGGGIAASFAHGPLAFVILAALLTPYRLLEPIDVILALTGYTVAMLASLSASALSRNWSHLMAAVTMPFYWPLSSLAALIAFAELLVRPHRWTKTAHGVSPRTRYPA
;
A
#
# COMPACT_ATOMS: atom_id res chain seq x y z
N MET A 1 5.81 -26.04 -17.38
CA MET A 1 4.96 -26.70 -16.38
C MET A 1 5.07 -25.95 -15.07
N ILE A 2 3.98 -25.34 -14.60
CA ILE A 2 3.91 -24.70 -13.28
C ILE A 2 3.79 -25.84 -12.25
N GLY A 3 4.85 -26.10 -11.47
CA GLY A 3 4.85 -27.18 -10.48
C GLY A 3 3.75 -27.03 -9.42
N LYS A 4 3.28 -28.16 -8.85
CA LYS A 4 2.22 -28.22 -7.82
C LYS A 4 2.48 -27.34 -6.57
N GLU A 5 3.72 -26.89 -6.35
CA GLU A 5 4.09 -25.95 -5.28
C GLU A 5 3.65 -24.48 -5.52
N LYS A 6 3.17 -24.14 -6.72
CA LYS A 6 2.76 -22.78 -7.12
C LYS A 6 1.25 -22.55 -7.04
N ALA A 7 0.57 -23.31 -6.18
CA ALA A 7 -0.82 -23.05 -5.83
C ALA A 7 -0.92 -21.78 -4.97
N ARG A 8 -2.01 -21.02 -5.15
CA ARG A 8 -2.41 -19.87 -4.33
C ARG A 8 -2.24 -20.19 -2.84
N ASP A 9 -1.48 -19.37 -2.12
CA ASP A 9 -1.30 -19.54 -0.68
C ASP A 9 -2.63 -19.27 0.04
N ARG A 10 -3.18 -20.30 0.67
CA ARG A 10 -4.47 -20.27 1.37
C ARG A 10 -4.41 -19.45 2.66
N PHE A 11 -3.21 -19.21 3.17
CA PHE A 11 -2.94 -18.59 4.46
C PHE A 11 -2.60 -17.09 4.33
N ASN A 12 -2.30 -16.63 3.11
CA ASN A 12 -2.04 -15.24 2.81
C ASN A 12 -3.35 -14.51 2.49
N VAL A 13 -3.57 -13.36 3.14
CA VAL A 13 -4.80 -12.56 2.93
C VAL A 13 -4.72 -11.57 1.76
N THR A 14 -3.58 -11.56 1.05
CA THR A 14 -3.30 -10.91 -0.25
C THR A 14 -2.53 -11.88 -1.15
N GLU A 15 -3.19 -12.97 -1.52
CA GLU A 15 -2.60 -14.04 -2.34
C GLU A 15 -2.19 -13.60 -3.75
N ASP A 16 -2.76 -12.50 -4.24
CA ASP A 16 -2.54 -11.87 -5.53
C ASP A 16 -1.14 -11.27 -5.57
N ALA A 17 -0.79 -10.51 -4.54
CA ALA A 17 0.57 -10.00 -4.35
C ALA A 17 1.58 -11.13 -4.20
N ASP A 18 1.29 -12.15 -3.37
CA ASP A 18 2.18 -13.30 -3.17
C ASP A 18 2.46 -14.06 -4.48
N LEU A 19 1.40 -14.38 -5.24
CA LEU A 19 1.53 -15.04 -6.53
C LEU A 19 2.35 -14.21 -7.51
N GLY A 20 2.13 -12.88 -7.57
CA GLY A 20 2.89 -11.97 -8.41
C GLY A 20 4.40 -12.04 -8.14
N TYR A 21 4.82 -12.00 -6.88
CA TYR A 21 6.24 -12.08 -6.52
C TYR A 21 6.84 -13.47 -6.73
N ARG A 22 6.06 -14.55 -6.54
CA ARG A 22 6.52 -15.91 -6.88
C ARG A 22 6.79 -16.06 -8.37
N LEU A 23 5.89 -15.54 -9.21
CA LEU A 23 6.10 -15.52 -10.66
C LEU A 23 7.32 -14.69 -11.05
N ALA A 24 7.54 -13.53 -10.39
CA ALA A 24 8.73 -12.71 -10.62
C ALA A 24 10.03 -13.45 -10.25
N ARG A 25 10.05 -14.22 -9.16
CA ARG A 25 11.18 -15.07 -8.75
C ARG A 25 11.47 -16.21 -9.75
N ASP A 26 10.46 -16.64 -10.50
CA ASP A 26 10.63 -17.61 -11.58
C ASP A 26 11.05 -16.97 -12.92
N GLY A 27 11.31 -15.66 -12.95
CA GLY A 27 11.68 -14.92 -14.16
C GLY A 27 10.50 -14.54 -15.06
N PHE A 28 9.25 -14.74 -14.64
CA PHE A 28 8.09 -14.22 -15.37
C PHE A 28 7.96 -12.71 -15.21
N HIS A 29 7.31 -12.08 -16.19
CA HIS A 29 7.10 -10.64 -16.24
C HIS A 29 5.60 -10.36 -16.28
N SER A 30 5.16 -9.33 -15.56
CA SER A 30 3.78 -8.85 -15.58
C SER A 30 3.60 -7.74 -16.60
N GLY A 31 2.54 -7.82 -17.41
CA GLY A 31 2.08 -6.74 -18.28
C GLY A 31 0.71 -6.24 -17.84
N MET A 32 0.31 -5.07 -18.35
CA MET A 32 -1.03 -4.52 -18.16
C MET A 32 -1.90 -4.90 -19.35
N ILE A 33 -3.09 -5.44 -19.08
CA ILE A 33 -4.12 -5.68 -20.09
C ILE A 33 -5.18 -4.57 -20.02
N GLY A 34 -5.76 -4.22 -21.17
CA GLY A 34 -6.87 -3.28 -21.27
C GLY A 34 -8.11 -3.95 -21.86
N PRO A 35 -9.31 -3.40 -21.62
CA PRO A 35 -9.65 -2.21 -20.80
C PRO A 35 -9.56 -2.46 -19.28
N PRO A 36 -9.57 -1.41 -18.43
CA PRO A 36 -9.50 -1.58 -16.98
C PRO A 36 -10.74 -2.29 -16.43
N THR A 37 -10.53 -3.03 -15.35
CA THR A 37 -11.60 -3.64 -14.55
C THR A 37 -11.92 -2.75 -13.36
N TRP A 38 -13.19 -2.40 -13.18
CA TRP A 38 -13.63 -1.51 -12.09
C TRP A 38 -14.09 -2.32 -10.89
N GLU A 39 -13.53 -2.01 -9.72
CA GLU A 39 -13.95 -2.57 -8.43
C GLU A 39 -14.64 -1.52 -7.57
N GLU A 40 -15.49 -2.00 -6.66
CA GLU A 40 -16.20 -1.16 -5.70
C GLU A 40 -15.25 -0.55 -4.66
N ALA A 41 -15.28 0.78 -4.53
CA ALA A 41 -14.55 1.49 -3.49
C ALA A 41 -15.28 1.39 -2.13
N PRO A 42 -14.56 1.34 -1.00
CA PRO A 42 -15.19 1.42 0.31
C PRO A 42 -15.93 2.74 0.51
N ILE A 43 -17.21 2.67 0.86
CA ILE A 43 -18.08 3.86 1.05
C ILE A 43 -18.13 4.36 2.50
N ASP A 44 -17.62 3.60 3.45
CA ASP A 44 -17.61 3.95 4.87
C ASP A 44 -16.27 3.62 5.54
N PHE A 45 -16.01 4.24 6.68
CA PHE A 45 -14.76 4.08 7.43
C PHE A 45 -14.52 2.65 7.92
N ARG A 46 -15.57 1.89 8.26
CA ARG A 46 -15.44 0.50 8.74
C ARG A 46 -15.07 -0.43 7.59
N ALA A 47 -15.64 -0.24 6.41
CA ALA A 47 -15.28 -0.94 5.18
C ALA A 47 -13.85 -0.61 4.77
N TRP A 48 -13.49 0.68 4.74
CA TRP A 48 -12.14 1.16 4.48
C TRP A 48 -11.12 0.53 5.43
N ARG A 49 -11.37 0.58 6.74
CA ARG A 49 -10.47 0.03 7.76
C ARG A 49 -10.27 -1.47 7.57
N ARG A 50 -11.36 -2.23 7.38
CA ARG A 50 -11.28 -3.69 7.12
C ARG A 50 -10.45 -4.00 5.88
N GLN A 51 -10.66 -3.24 4.79
CA GLN A 51 -9.90 -3.40 3.55
C GLN A 51 -8.41 -3.10 3.76
N ARG A 52 -8.07 -1.94 4.33
CA ARG A 52 -6.68 -1.52 4.53
C ARG A 52 -5.91 -2.41 5.50
N VAL A 53 -6.54 -2.81 6.62
CA VAL A 53 -5.95 -3.77 7.56
C VAL A 53 -5.63 -5.09 6.86
N ARG A 54 -6.55 -5.61 6.02
CA ARG A 54 -6.31 -6.83 5.24
C ARG A 54 -5.12 -6.65 4.29
N TRP A 55 -5.07 -5.56 3.53
CA TRP A 55 -4.02 -5.32 2.55
C TRP A 55 -2.65 -5.20 3.20
N ILE A 56 -2.52 -4.37 4.25
CA ILE A 56 -1.25 -4.17 4.95
C ILE A 56 -0.80 -5.49 5.62
N LYS A 57 -1.74 -6.24 6.21
CA LYS A 57 -1.41 -7.55 6.81
C LYS A 57 -0.89 -8.55 5.78
N GLY A 58 -1.57 -8.66 4.64
CA GLY A 58 -1.13 -9.57 3.58
C GLY A 58 0.20 -9.13 2.95
N HIS A 59 0.41 -7.83 2.74
CA HIS A 59 1.71 -7.30 2.31
C HIS A 59 2.83 -7.62 3.31
N LEU A 60 2.59 -7.48 4.62
CA LEU A 60 3.51 -7.91 5.66
C LEU A 60 3.81 -9.40 5.57
N GLN A 61 2.79 -10.26 5.38
CA GLN A 61 2.99 -11.70 5.21
C GLN A 61 3.88 -12.01 4.00
N THR A 62 3.54 -11.45 2.84
CA THR A 62 4.30 -11.64 1.60
C THR A 62 5.73 -11.15 1.76
N TRP A 63 5.93 -9.95 2.31
CA TRP A 63 7.26 -9.38 2.53
C TRP A 63 8.09 -10.23 3.49
N LEU A 64 7.52 -10.66 4.62
CA LEU A 64 8.21 -11.54 5.58
C LEU A 64 8.63 -12.86 4.94
N VAL A 65 7.79 -13.48 4.10
CA VAL A 65 8.14 -14.71 3.39
C VAL A 65 9.28 -14.49 2.40
N LEU A 66 9.24 -13.40 1.63
CA LEU A 66 10.31 -13.02 0.70
C LEU A 66 11.62 -12.74 1.44
N MET A 67 11.54 -12.10 2.61
CA MET A 67 12.69 -11.72 3.44
C MET A 67 13.23 -12.85 4.32
N ARG A 68 12.65 -14.05 4.29
CA ARG A 68 13.22 -15.22 4.99
C ARG A 68 14.63 -15.57 4.49
N ASP A 69 14.86 -15.40 3.20
CA ASP A 69 16.16 -15.53 2.56
C ASP A 69 16.29 -14.43 1.49
N PRO A 70 16.71 -13.21 1.89
CA PRO A 70 16.74 -12.06 1.00
C PRO A 70 17.76 -12.24 -0.12
N PHE A 71 18.89 -12.91 0.14
CA PHE A 71 19.92 -13.17 -0.87
C PHE A 71 19.44 -14.15 -1.94
N ARG A 72 18.70 -15.19 -1.55
CA ARG A 72 18.05 -16.08 -2.53
C ARG A 72 17.02 -15.34 -3.35
N THR A 73 16.17 -14.55 -2.70
CA THR A 73 15.13 -13.78 -3.38
C THR A 73 15.74 -12.76 -4.36
N GLU A 74 16.82 -12.10 -3.98
CA GLU A 74 17.57 -11.20 -4.85
C GLU A 74 18.17 -11.94 -6.06
N ARG A 75 18.79 -13.12 -5.86
CA ARG A 75 19.33 -13.91 -6.97
C ARG A 75 18.25 -14.33 -7.96
N GLU A 76 17.08 -14.75 -7.45
CA GLU A 76 15.96 -15.22 -8.26
C GLU A 76 15.26 -14.06 -9.01
N MET A 77 15.09 -12.89 -8.39
CA MET A 77 14.45 -11.72 -9.02
C MET A 77 15.42 -10.81 -9.78
N ARG A 78 16.72 -11.01 -9.58
CA ARG A 78 17.82 -10.08 -9.91
C ARG A 78 17.70 -8.77 -9.11
N PHE A 79 18.81 -8.03 -9.04
CA PHE A 79 18.88 -6.77 -8.27
C PHE A 79 17.76 -5.78 -8.61
N ARG A 80 17.44 -5.60 -9.90
CA ARG A 80 16.38 -4.66 -10.33
C ARG A 80 15.00 -5.09 -9.81
N GLY A 81 14.64 -6.37 -9.93
CA GLY A 81 13.36 -6.89 -9.45
C GLY A 81 13.26 -6.83 -7.93
N PHE A 82 14.35 -7.16 -7.24
CA PHE A 82 14.45 -7.06 -5.78
C PHE A 82 14.31 -5.61 -5.31
N ALA A 83 15.05 -4.67 -5.92
CA ALA A 83 14.98 -3.25 -5.58
C ALA A 83 13.57 -2.68 -5.83
N SER A 84 12.93 -3.02 -6.95
CA SER A 84 11.55 -2.64 -7.21
C SER A 84 10.58 -3.21 -6.16
N MET A 85 10.74 -4.47 -5.77
CA MET A 85 9.94 -5.07 -4.70
C MET A 85 10.15 -4.37 -3.36
N GLN A 86 11.39 -4.03 -3.00
CA GLN A 86 11.65 -3.29 -1.76
C GLN A 86 11.07 -1.88 -1.80
N LEU A 87 11.17 -1.16 -2.91
CA LEU A 87 10.61 0.18 -3.04
C LEU A 87 9.07 0.17 -3.00
N LEU A 88 8.43 -0.80 -3.66
CA LEU A 88 6.97 -0.85 -3.77
C LEU A 88 6.32 -1.55 -2.57
N LEU A 89 6.73 -2.77 -2.25
CA LEU A 89 6.17 -3.56 -1.14
C LEU A 89 6.75 -3.10 0.20
N GLY A 90 8.08 -3.12 0.34
CA GLY A 90 8.77 -2.73 1.57
C GLY A 90 8.53 -1.25 1.91
N GLY A 91 8.69 -0.36 0.93
CA GLY A 91 8.44 1.07 1.06
C GLY A 91 6.98 1.37 1.37
N GLY A 92 6.03 0.67 0.73
CA GLY A 92 4.61 0.81 1.04
C GLY A 92 4.26 0.39 2.48
N ILE A 93 4.87 -0.70 2.98
CA ILE A 93 4.73 -1.11 4.38
C ILE A 93 5.33 -0.05 5.30
N ALA A 94 6.57 0.37 5.07
CA ALA A 94 7.25 1.37 5.90
C ALA A 94 6.48 2.70 5.92
N ALA A 95 6.03 3.19 4.77
CA ALA A 95 5.21 4.38 4.65
C ALA A 95 3.91 4.25 5.45
N SER A 96 3.26 3.09 5.42
CA SER A 96 2.04 2.85 6.19
C SER A 96 2.25 3.03 7.69
N PHE A 97 3.41 2.66 8.25
CA PHE A 97 3.72 2.91 9.66
C PHE A 97 4.22 4.33 9.93
N ALA A 98 4.83 5.00 8.97
CA ALA A 98 5.53 6.26 9.17
C ALA A 98 4.63 7.51 9.09
N HIS A 99 3.60 7.52 8.22
CA HIS A 99 2.83 8.75 7.96
C HIS A 99 2.08 9.31 9.18
N GLY A 100 1.56 8.44 10.06
CA GLY A 100 0.89 8.84 11.30
C GLY A 100 1.85 9.51 12.29
N PRO A 101 2.94 8.83 12.71
CA PRO A 101 3.98 9.44 13.53
C PRO A 101 4.56 10.72 12.95
N LEU A 102 4.83 10.76 11.64
CA LEU A 102 5.34 11.96 10.97
C LEU A 102 4.35 13.13 11.08
N ALA A 103 3.06 12.89 10.80
CA ALA A 103 2.03 13.91 10.95
C ALA A 103 1.89 14.39 12.40
N PHE A 104 2.03 13.48 13.38
CA PHE A 104 2.03 13.84 14.79
C PHE A 104 3.23 14.74 15.16
N VAL A 105 4.44 14.38 14.73
CA VAL A 105 5.65 15.20 15.00
C VAL A 105 5.53 16.58 14.36
N ILE A 106 5.06 16.65 13.11
CA ILE A 106 4.81 17.94 12.43
C ILE A 106 3.78 18.77 13.21
N LEU A 107 2.66 18.17 13.62
CA LEU A 107 1.65 18.86 14.40
C LEU A 107 2.18 19.34 15.75
N ALA A 108 2.94 18.51 16.46
CA ALA A 108 3.56 18.87 17.73
C ALA A 108 4.59 20.00 17.56
N ALA A 109 5.37 19.99 16.48
CA ALA A 109 6.32 21.05 16.17
C ALA A 109 5.62 22.39 15.90
N LEU A 110 4.40 22.38 15.35
CA LEU A 110 3.60 23.58 15.12
C LEU A 110 2.90 24.11 16.38
N LEU A 111 2.55 23.22 17.31
CA LEU A 111 1.74 23.56 18.49
C LEU A 111 2.57 23.81 19.76
N THR A 112 3.86 23.48 19.76
CA THR A 112 4.73 23.60 20.93
C THR A 112 5.85 24.62 20.68
N PRO A 113 6.37 25.28 21.73
CA PRO A 113 7.52 26.18 21.60
C PRO A 113 8.85 25.41 21.46
N TYR A 114 8.82 24.08 21.55
CA TYR A 114 10.01 23.24 21.46
C TYR A 114 10.42 23.06 20.00
N ARG A 115 11.73 23.16 19.76
CA ARG A 115 12.32 22.87 18.45
C ARG A 115 12.38 21.35 18.24
N LEU A 116 11.29 20.80 17.71
CA LEU A 116 11.17 19.36 17.41
C LEU A 116 11.65 18.98 16.00
N LEU A 117 11.79 19.96 15.10
CA LEU A 117 12.24 19.77 13.72
C LEU A 117 13.33 20.78 13.39
N GLU A 118 14.39 20.30 12.76
CA GLU A 118 15.41 21.14 12.14
C GLU A 118 14.94 21.61 10.74
N PRO A 119 15.50 22.70 10.19
CA PRO A 119 15.16 23.16 8.85
C PRO A 119 15.29 22.07 7.78
N ILE A 120 16.27 21.19 7.91
CA ILE A 120 16.46 20.06 6.98
C ILE A 120 15.31 19.06 7.04
N ASP A 121 14.74 18.81 8.22
CA ASP A 121 13.61 17.89 8.38
C ASP A 121 12.36 18.43 7.70
N VAL A 122 12.13 19.74 7.85
CA VAL A 122 11.01 20.45 7.19
C VAL A 122 11.19 20.40 5.67
N ILE A 123 12.41 20.67 5.17
CA ILE A 123 12.71 20.60 3.74
C ILE A 123 12.45 19.19 3.21
N LEU A 124 12.98 18.16 3.88
CA LEU A 124 12.80 16.76 3.45
C LEU A 124 11.32 16.37 3.44
N ALA A 125 10.56 16.72 4.49
CA ALA A 125 9.13 16.45 4.56
C ALA A 125 8.36 17.16 3.44
N LEU A 126 8.61 18.46 3.23
CA LEU A 126 7.95 19.23 2.18
C LEU A 126 8.30 18.71 0.79
N THR A 127 9.57 18.40 0.51
CA THR A 127 9.99 17.85 -0.78
C THR A 127 9.31 16.50 -1.03
N GLY A 128 9.33 15.59 -0.05
CA GLY A 128 8.70 14.27 -0.18
C GLY A 128 7.20 14.36 -0.47
N TYR A 129 6.47 15.15 0.31
CA TYR A 129 5.03 15.34 0.10
C TYR A 129 4.73 16.05 -1.21
N THR A 130 5.53 17.06 -1.60
CA THR A 130 5.33 17.78 -2.86
C THR A 130 5.52 16.87 -4.06
N VAL A 131 6.57 16.06 -4.10
CA VAL A 131 6.81 15.10 -5.19
C VAL A 131 5.64 14.12 -5.32
N ALA A 132 5.18 13.57 -4.20
CA ALA A 132 4.07 12.62 -4.20
C ALA A 132 2.73 13.27 -4.58
N MET A 133 2.48 14.51 -4.16
CA MET A 133 1.30 15.28 -4.57
C MET A 133 1.34 15.62 -6.06
N LEU A 134 2.49 16.06 -6.59
CA LEU A 134 2.65 16.34 -8.02
C LEU A 134 2.40 15.09 -8.87
N ALA A 135 2.96 13.93 -8.48
CA ALA A 135 2.70 12.66 -9.15
C ALA A 135 1.19 12.31 -9.16
N SER A 136 0.52 12.52 -8.04
CA SER A 136 -0.93 12.23 -7.88
C SER A 136 -1.80 13.20 -8.67
N LEU A 137 -1.41 14.48 -8.74
CA LEU A 137 -2.07 15.51 -9.55
C LEU A 137 -1.88 15.25 -11.05
N SER A 138 -0.68 14.84 -11.48
CA SER A 138 -0.43 14.43 -12.86
C SER A 138 -1.30 13.24 -13.27
N ALA A 139 -1.40 12.21 -12.42
CA ALA A 139 -2.30 11.08 -12.67
C ALA A 139 -3.78 11.51 -12.71
N SER A 140 -4.18 12.43 -11.84
CA SER A 140 -5.55 12.98 -11.81
C SER A 140 -5.87 13.77 -13.08
N ALA A 141 -4.93 14.57 -13.57
CA ALA A 141 -5.08 15.33 -14.81
C ALA A 141 -5.28 14.43 -16.04
N LEU A 142 -4.58 13.29 -16.09
CA LEU A 142 -4.77 12.27 -17.14
C LEU A 142 -6.16 11.63 -17.09
N SER A 143 -6.71 11.45 -15.89
CA SER A 143 -8.04 10.87 -15.70
C SER A 143 -9.20 11.84 -15.97
N ARG A 144 -8.94 13.16 -15.99
CA ARG A 144 -9.94 14.23 -16.15
C ARG A 144 -11.14 14.13 -15.20
N ASN A 145 -10.94 13.53 -14.02
CA ASN A 145 -11.99 13.30 -13.04
C ASN A 145 -11.79 14.17 -11.79
N TRP A 146 -12.79 14.98 -11.45
CA TRP A 146 -12.76 15.86 -10.28
C TRP A 146 -12.56 15.11 -8.96
N SER A 147 -13.13 13.91 -8.85
CA SER A 147 -12.98 13.08 -7.65
C SER A 147 -11.52 12.66 -7.42
N HIS A 148 -10.76 12.39 -8.48
CA HIS A 148 -9.34 12.07 -8.39
C HIS A 148 -8.52 13.30 -7.98
N LEU A 149 -8.85 14.49 -8.50
CA LEU A 149 -8.22 15.73 -8.06
C LEU A 149 -8.43 15.97 -6.56
N MET A 150 -9.67 15.81 -6.08
CA MET A 150 -9.96 15.95 -4.65
C MET A 150 -9.24 14.89 -3.82
N ALA A 151 -9.15 13.66 -4.32
CA ALA A 151 -8.35 12.61 -3.66
C ALA A 151 -6.87 13.03 -3.55
N ALA A 152 -6.27 13.53 -4.64
CA ALA A 152 -4.87 13.97 -4.65
C ALA A 152 -4.60 15.13 -3.67
N VAL A 153 -5.50 16.11 -3.58
CA VAL A 153 -5.37 17.25 -2.66
C VAL A 153 -5.55 16.82 -1.20
N THR A 154 -6.42 15.87 -0.93
CA THR A 154 -6.71 15.40 0.44
C THR A 154 -5.76 14.29 0.93
N MET A 155 -4.87 13.78 0.07
CA MET A 155 -3.91 12.72 0.40
C MET A 155 -3.08 12.98 1.67
N PRO A 156 -2.53 14.18 1.93
CA PRO A 156 -1.73 14.44 3.12
C PRO A 156 -2.50 14.21 4.43
N PHE A 157 -3.82 14.43 4.42
CA PHE A 157 -4.70 14.17 5.56
C PHE A 157 -5.17 12.71 5.63
N TYR A 158 -5.22 12.03 4.49
CA TYR A 158 -5.62 10.63 4.40
C TYR A 158 -4.49 9.66 4.81
N TRP A 159 -3.23 9.92 4.42
CA TRP A 159 -2.12 9.00 4.69
C TRP A 159 -1.85 8.70 6.17
N PRO A 160 -1.96 9.63 7.12
CA PRO A 160 -1.81 9.33 8.55
C PRO A 160 -2.76 8.23 9.04
N LEU A 161 -3.95 8.10 8.43
CA LEU A 161 -4.90 7.04 8.76
C LEU A 161 -4.35 5.64 8.43
N SER A 162 -3.42 5.54 7.47
CA SER A 162 -2.78 4.26 7.14
C SER A 162 -1.99 3.67 8.30
N SER A 163 -1.43 4.50 9.19
CA SER A 163 -0.69 4.02 10.37
C SER A 163 -1.59 3.39 11.41
N LEU A 164 -2.82 3.89 11.56
CA LEU A 164 -3.83 3.21 12.38
C LEU A 164 -4.14 1.81 11.80
N ALA A 165 -4.35 1.72 10.48
CA ALA A 165 -4.59 0.44 9.83
C ALA A 165 -3.38 -0.50 9.93
N ALA A 166 -2.15 0.03 9.84
CA ALA A 166 -0.90 -0.73 9.93
C ALA A 166 -0.68 -1.32 11.33
N LEU A 167 -0.92 -0.55 12.39
CA LEU A 167 -0.83 -1.03 13.77
C LEU A 167 -1.84 -2.15 14.03
N ILE A 168 -3.08 -2.00 13.57
CA ILE A 168 -4.11 -3.05 13.68
C ILE A 168 -3.71 -4.28 12.85
N ALA A 169 -3.21 -4.09 11.63
CA ALA A 169 -2.75 -5.18 10.76
C ALA A 169 -1.60 -5.97 11.40
N PHE A 170 -0.65 -5.28 12.03
CA PHE A 170 0.45 -5.91 12.75
C PHE A 170 -0.03 -6.70 13.96
N ALA A 171 -0.91 -6.13 14.79
CA ALA A 171 -1.52 -6.84 15.90
C ALA A 171 -2.32 -8.07 15.44
N GLU A 172 -3.11 -7.94 14.35
CA GLU A 172 -3.81 -9.07 13.75
C GLU A 172 -2.85 -10.12 13.18
N LEU A 173 -1.71 -9.72 12.62
CA LEU A 173 -0.71 -10.66 12.12
C LEU A 173 -0.15 -11.53 13.24
N LEU A 174 0.08 -10.97 14.42
CA LEU A 174 0.60 -11.69 15.59
C LEU A 174 -0.46 -12.61 16.21
N VAL A 175 -1.70 -12.13 16.37
CA VAL A 175 -2.74 -12.85 17.13
C VAL A 175 -3.61 -13.74 16.24
N ARG A 176 -3.87 -13.33 15.00
CA ARG A 176 -4.79 -13.99 14.05
C ARG A 176 -4.28 -13.90 12.61
N PRO A 177 -3.08 -14.44 12.32
CA PRO A 177 -2.37 -14.24 11.05
C PRO A 177 -3.23 -14.55 9.83
N HIS A 178 -3.98 -15.65 9.86
CA HIS A 178 -4.73 -16.17 8.72
C HIS A 178 -6.18 -15.67 8.65
N ARG A 179 -6.60 -14.79 9.57
CA ARG A 179 -7.98 -14.31 9.59
C ARG A 179 -8.23 -13.38 8.41
N TRP A 180 -9.09 -13.81 7.49
CA TRP A 180 -9.53 -12.98 6.36
C TRP A 180 -10.70 -12.09 6.77
N THR A 181 -10.44 -10.80 6.97
CA THR A 181 -11.49 -9.82 7.24
C THR A 181 -12.12 -9.33 5.92
N LYS A 182 -13.21 -9.96 5.50
CA LYS A 182 -13.92 -9.61 4.26
C LYS A 182 -14.75 -8.32 4.41
N THR A 183 -14.87 -7.58 3.31
CA THR A 183 -15.79 -6.46 3.16
C THR A 183 -17.09 -6.94 2.49
N ALA A 184 -18.21 -6.28 2.76
CA ALA A 184 -19.43 -6.49 2.00
C ALA A 184 -19.23 -5.97 0.57
N HIS A 185 -19.90 -6.60 -0.41
CA HIS A 185 -19.85 -6.22 -1.82
C HIS A 185 -21.27 -5.90 -2.29
N GLY A 186 -21.42 -5.05 -3.29
CA GLY A 186 -22.70 -4.63 -3.86
C GLY A 186 -23.41 -3.55 -3.05
N VAL A 187 -22.66 -2.73 -2.31
CA VAL A 187 -23.21 -1.68 -1.45
C VAL A 187 -23.26 -0.32 -2.17
N SER A 188 -22.33 -0.08 -3.10
CA SER A 188 -22.31 1.08 -3.99
C SER A 188 -23.22 0.88 -5.21
N PRO A 189 -23.86 1.95 -5.73
CA PRO A 189 -24.57 1.90 -7.00
C PRO A 189 -23.67 1.38 -8.14
N ARG A 190 -24.19 0.46 -8.96
CA ARG A 190 -23.49 -0.02 -10.17
C ARG A 190 -23.70 0.97 -11.30
N THR A 191 -22.67 1.74 -11.63
CA THR A 191 -22.69 2.60 -12.83
C THR A 191 -22.24 1.76 -14.04
N ARG A 192 -23.06 1.70 -15.10
CA ARG A 192 -22.74 0.91 -16.32
C ARG A 192 -21.47 1.38 -17.03
N TYR A 193 -21.07 2.64 -16.82
CA TYR A 193 -19.83 3.24 -17.31
C TYR A 193 -19.40 4.31 -16.29
N PRO A 194 -18.25 4.17 -15.61
CA PRO A 194 -17.68 5.28 -14.86
C PRO A 194 -17.17 6.36 -15.84
N ALA A 195 -17.47 7.62 -15.52
CA ALA A 195 -17.02 8.80 -16.26
C ALA A 195 -15.52 9.04 -16.08
#